data_AF-A0A9D8AP85-F1
#
_entry.id   AF-A0A9D8AP85-F1
#
_cell.length_a   1.000
_cell.length_b   1.000
_cell.length_c   1.000
_cell.angle_alpha   90.00
_cell.angle_beta   90.00
_cell.angle_gamma   90.00
#
_symmetry.space_group_name_H-M   'P 1'
#
loop_
_entity.id
_entity.type
_entity.pdbx_description
1 polymer ?
#
loop_
_entity_poly.entity_id
_entity_poly.type
_entity_poly.pdbx_seq_one_letter_code
_entity_poly.pdbx_strand_id
1 'polypeptide(L)'
;MGKDKIIKEPLPDNFNSIAEAAEFWDSHSLSDYEEYQKDIDIEVELKKEKNYFAIEKDLSDIVDKVALSKGILPETLINLWLKEKIIEKQI
;
A
#
# COMPACT_ATOMS: atom_id res chain seq x y z
N MET A 1 11.16 -3.93 -31.14
CA MET A 1 12.50 -4.33 -30.66
C MET A 1 12.33 -5.65 -29.96
N GLY A 2 12.94 -6.73 -30.48
CA GLY A 2 12.73 -8.09 -29.99
C GLY A 2 13.14 -8.20 -28.53
N LYS A 3 12.26 -8.72 -27.68
CA LYS A 3 12.66 -9.18 -26.36
C LYS A 3 13.50 -10.42 -26.62
N ASP A 4 14.82 -10.28 -26.50
CA ASP A 4 15.72 -11.43 -26.41
C ASP A 4 15.12 -12.38 -25.38
N LYS A 5 14.70 -13.56 -25.84
CA LYS A 5 14.12 -14.59 -24.98
C LYS A 5 15.22 -15.00 -24.02
N ILE A 6 15.18 -14.45 -22.81
CA ILE A 6 15.82 -15.05 -21.65
C ILE A 6 15.35 -16.50 -21.66
N ILE A 7 16.28 -17.43 -21.84
CA ILE A 7 16.00 -18.85 -21.77
C ILE A 7 15.74 -19.11 -20.29
N LYS A 8 14.47 -19.03 -19.88
CA LYS A 8 14.04 -19.21 -18.50
C LYS A 8 13.93 -20.71 -18.21
N GLU A 9 14.32 -21.10 -17.00
CA GLU A 9 14.19 -22.48 -16.55
C GLU A 9 12.70 -22.87 -16.54
N PRO A 10 12.33 -24.02 -17.15
CA PRO A 10 10.94 -24.45 -17.19
C PRO A 10 10.44 -24.74 -15.77
N LEU A 11 9.17 -24.46 -15.53
CA LEU A 11 8.54 -24.79 -14.26
C LEU A 11 8.56 -26.34 -14.10
N PRO A 12 9.06 -26.89 -13.00
CA PRO A 12 9.02 -28.33 -12.77
C PRO A 12 7.57 -28.81 -12.59
N ASP A 13 7.29 -30.02 -13.04
CA ASP A 13 5.96 -30.64 -12.89
C ASP A 13 5.55 -30.78 -11.42
N ASN A 14 6.52 -30.93 -10.52
CA ASN A 14 6.34 -31.05 -9.09
C ASN A 14 7.57 -30.58 -8.31
N PHE A 15 7.34 -30.12 -7.08
CA PHE A 15 8.38 -29.92 -6.08
C PHE A 15 8.33 -31.08 -5.10
N ASN A 16 9.48 -31.65 -4.73
CA ASN A 16 9.59 -32.73 -3.75
C ASN A 16 9.39 -32.23 -2.32
N SER A 17 9.50 -30.91 -2.09
CA SER A 17 9.24 -30.27 -0.81
C SER A 17 8.85 -28.79 -0.95
N ILE A 18 8.26 -28.23 0.11
CA ILE A 18 7.99 -26.78 0.19
C ILE A 18 9.29 -25.96 0.16
N ALA A 19 10.38 -26.47 0.75
CA ALA A 19 11.67 -25.80 0.77
C ALA A 19 12.26 -25.66 -0.64
N GLU A 20 12.16 -26.71 -1.45
CA GLU A 20 12.56 -26.68 -2.86
C GLU A 20 11.73 -25.69 -3.68
N ALA A 21 10.42 -25.64 -3.43
CA ALA A 21 9.56 -24.63 -4.07
C ALA A 21 9.96 -23.20 -3.69
N ALA A 22 10.30 -22.96 -2.41
CA ALA A 22 10.75 -21.66 -1.94
C ALA A 22 12.09 -21.26 -2.58
N GLU A 23 13.08 -22.16 -2.59
CA GLU A 23 14.39 -21.93 -3.24
C GLU A 23 14.24 -21.60 -4.73
N PHE A 24 13.31 -22.26 -5.43
CA PHE A 24 13.01 -21.93 -6.82
C PHE A 24 12.46 -20.50 -6.96
N TRP A 25 11.47 -20.12 -6.15
CA TRP A 25 10.84 -18.79 -6.24
C TRP A 25 11.69 -17.64 -5.68
N ASP A 26 12.76 -17.92 -4.93
CA ASP A 26 13.72 -16.89 -4.50
C ASP A 26 14.43 -16.21 -5.68
N SER A 27 14.60 -16.91 -6.80
CA SER A 27 15.25 -16.37 -8.01
C SER A 27 14.31 -16.20 -9.21
N HIS A 28 13.06 -16.65 -9.12
CA HIS A 28 12.10 -16.66 -10.23
C HIS A 28 10.91 -15.73 -9.95
N SER A 29 10.45 -14.97 -10.96
CA SER A 29 9.26 -14.14 -10.82
C SER A 29 8.01 -14.91 -11.23
N LEU A 30 6.93 -14.83 -10.44
CA LEU A 30 5.63 -15.40 -10.84
C LEU A 30 5.16 -14.87 -12.19
N SER A 31 5.38 -13.59 -12.48
CA SER A 31 5.02 -12.95 -13.75
C SER A 31 5.71 -13.57 -14.97
N ASP A 32 6.77 -14.36 -14.77
CA ASP A 32 7.48 -15.04 -15.84
C ASP A 32 6.81 -16.34 -16.31
N TYR A 33 5.82 -16.84 -15.57
CA TYR A 33 5.11 -18.11 -15.77
C TYR A 33 3.60 -17.90 -15.91
N GLU A 34 3.19 -16.81 -16.57
CA GLU A 34 1.79 -16.40 -16.74
C GLU A 34 0.95 -17.47 -17.46
N GLU A 35 1.54 -18.24 -18.38
CA GLU A 35 0.86 -19.31 -19.11
C GLU A 35 0.39 -20.48 -18.21
N TYR A 36 0.94 -20.59 -17.00
CA TYR A 36 0.55 -21.58 -16.00
C TYR A 36 -0.45 -21.02 -14.98
N GLN A 37 -0.78 -19.73 -15.07
CA GLN A 37 -1.71 -19.06 -14.17
C GLN A 37 -3.13 -19.09 -14.73
N LYS A 38 -4.09 -18.83 -13.86
CA LYS A 38 -5.50 -18.71 -14.24
C LYS A 38 -5.94 -17.27 -14.02
N ASP A 39 -6.58 -16.70 -15.05
CA ASP A 39 -7.22 -15.39 -14.94
C ASP A 39 -8.29 -15.40 -13.85
N ILE A 40 -8.23 -14.40 -12.97
CA ILE A 40 -9.23 -14.15 -11.94
C ILE A 40 -9.64 -12.67 -11.95
N ASP A 41 -10.94 -12.42 -11.77
CA ASP A 41 -11.46 -11.07 -11.57
C ASP A 41 -11.25 -10.66 -10.11
N ILE A 42 -10.56 -9.53 -9.90
CA ILE A 42 -10.32 -8.96 -8.58
C ILE A 42 -10.95 -7.56 -8.53
N GLU A 43 -11.88 -7.35 -7.60
CA GLU A 43 -12.40 -6.02 -7.30
C GLU A 43 -11.58 -5.39 -6.17
N VAL A 44 -10.93 -4.26 -6.47
CA VAL A 44 -10.15 -3.50 -5.49
C VAL A 44 -10.85 -2.18 -5.21
N GLU A 45 -11.37 -2.01 -4.01
CA GLU A 45 -11.88 -0.72 -3.56
C GLU A 45 -10.70 0.17 -3.15
N LEU A 46 -10.36 1.14 -4.00
CA LEU A 46 -9.46 2.22 -3.61
C LEU A 46 -10.22 3.13 -2.64
N LYS A 47 -9.90 3.02 -1.34
CA LYS A 47 -10.49 3.88 -0.29
C LYS A 47 -10.36 5.36 -0.67
N LYS A 48 -11.39 6.15 -0.30
CA LYS A 48 -11.55 7.61 -0.51
C LYS A 48 -10.25 8.38 -0.76
N GLU A 49 -10.27 9.19 -1.82
CA GLU A 49 -9.22 10.15 -2.13
C GLU A 49 -8.86 10.97 -0.88
N LYS A 50 -7.60 10.85 -0.45
CA LYS A 50 -7.05 11.67 0.64
C LYS A 50 -6.52 12.96 0.05
N ASN A 51 -6.99 14.09 0.59
CA ASN A 51 -6.39 15.39 0.33
C ASN A 51 -5.29 15.66 1.36
N TYR A 52 -4.08 15.91 0.87
CA TYR A 52 -2.94 16.22 1.72
C TYR A 52 -2.68 17.73 1.69
N PHE A 53 -2.56 18.32 2.88
CA PHE A 53 -2.23 19.73 3.06
C PHE A 53 -0.91 19.84 3.83
N ALA A 54 -0.01 20.68 3.35
CA ALA A 54 1.21 20.99 4.07
C ALA A 54 0.86 21.82 5.32
N ILE A 55 1.49 21.48 6.45
CA ILE A 55 1.47 22.27 7.68
C ILE A 55 2.91 22.56 8.10
N GLU A 56 3.11 23.61 8.87
CA GLU A 56 4.43 23.95 9.40
C GLU A 56 4.94 22.84 10.34
N LYS A 57 6.25 22.58 10.32
CA LYS A 57 6.88 21.52 11.11
C LYS A 57 6.59 21.65 12.60
N ASP A 58 6.81 22.84 13.15
CA ASP A 58 6.63 23.10 14.58
C ASP A 58 5.15 22.94 15.00
N LEU A 59 4.22 23.28 14.10
CA LEU A 59 2.80 23.04 14.31
C LEU A 59 2.48 21.55 14.31
N SER A 60 3.05 20.77 13.40
CA SER A 60 2.90 19.31 13.37
C SER A 60 3.36 18.68 14.68
N ASP A 61 4.51 19.09 15.20
CA ASP A 61 5.06 18.57 16.46
C ASP A 61 4.14 18.85 17.66
N ILE A 62 3.42 19.99 17.63
CA ILE A 62 2.41 20.33 18.65
C ILE A 62 1.16 19.47 18.47
N VAL A 63 0.66 19.31 17.24
CA VAL A 63 -0.51 18.47 16.94
C VAL A 63 -0.26 17.04 17.42
N ASP A 64 0.91 16.48 17.16
CA ASP A 64 1.27 15.11 17.56
C ASP A 64 1.19 14.93 19.08
N LYS A 65 1.74 15.88 19.84
CA LYS A 65 1.69 15.86 21.32
C LYS A 65 0.26 15.94 21.84
N VAL A 66 -0.56 16.82 21.26
CA VAL A 66 -1.96 16.98 21.67
C VAL A 66 -2.77 15.74 21.32
N ALA A 67 -2.60 15.19 20.11
CA ALA A 67 -3.29 13.98 19.65
C ALA A 67 -2.92 12.78 20.54
N LEU A 68 -1.64 12.62 20.85
CA LEU A 68 -1.14 11.58 21.76
C LEU A 68 -1.77 11.71 23.15
N SER A 69 -1.79 12.91 23.73
CA SER A 69 -2.41 13.13 25.05
C SER A 69 -3.92 12.83 25.08
N LYS A 70 -4.58 12.90 23.91
CA LYS A 70 -6.00 12.61 23.73
C LYS A 70 -6.28 11.16 23.30
N GLY A 71 -5.24 10.36 23.04
CA GLY A 71 -5.38 8.97 22.58
C GLY A 71 -5.98 8.84 21.18
N ILE A 72 -5.82 9.85 20.32
CA ILE A 72 -6.36 9.86 18.95
C ILE A 72 -5.25 10.12 17.93
N LEU A 73 -5.54 9.87 16.66
CA LEU A 73 -4.60 10.16 15.57
C LEU A 73 -4.50 11.67 15.30
N PRO A 74 -3.33 12.19 14.90
CA PRO A 74 -3.15 13.57 14.44
C PRO A 74 -4.15 13.96 13.34
N GLU A 75 -4.36 13.07 12.36
CA GLU A 75 -5.35 13.24 11.28
C GLU A 75 -6.77 13.45 11.84
N THR A 76 -7.16 12.69 12.88
CA THR A 76 -8.48 12.85 13.52
C THR A 76 -8.59 14.21 14.20
N LEU A 77 -7.56 14.61 14.95
CA LEU A 77 -7.53 15.89 15.67
C LEU A 77 -7.64 17.08 14.70
N ILE A 78 -6.83 17.08 13.63
CA ILE A 78 -6.83 18.13 12.61
C ILE A 78 -8.21 18.23 11.96
N ASN A 79 -8.80 17.10 11.56
CA ASN A 79 -10.12 17.11 10.92
C ASN A 79 -11.22 17.66 11.82
N LEU A 80 -11.20 17.33 13.12
CA LEU A 80 -12.15 17.89 14.09
C LEU A 80 -12.00 19.41 14.21
N TRP A 81 -10.78 19.90 14.41
CA TRP A 81 -10.52 21.34 14.52
C TRP A 81 -10.86 22.12 13.25
N LEU A 82 -10.51 21.59 12.07
CA LEU A 82 -10.86 22.21 10.80
C LEU A 82 -12.39 22.30 10.63
N LYS A 83 -13.12 21.24 10.99
CA LYS A 83 -14.58 21.23 10.93
C LYS A 83 -15.19 22.28 11.86
N GLU A 84 -14.73 22.36 13.10
CA GLU A 84 -15.16 23.38 14.06
C GLU A 84 -14.92 24.79 13.52
N LYS A 85 -13.71 25.08 13.02
CA LYS A 85 -13.33 26.40 12.51
C LYS A 85 -14.06 26.82 11.24
N ILE A 86 -14.40 25.87 10.37
CA ILE A 86 -15.19 26.16 9.17
C ILE A 86 -16.63 26.48 9.55
N ILE A 87 -17.23 25.73 10.49
CA ILE A 87 -18.61 25.98 10.95
C ILE A 87 -18.70 27.35 11.64
N GLU A 88 -17.74 27.70 12.50
CA GLU A 88 -17.68 29.01 13.17
C GLU A 88 -17.67 30.19 12.17
N LYS A 89 -17.11 30.02 10.97
CA LYS A 89 -17.00 31.07 9.95
C LYS A 89 -18.19 31.14 8.98
N GLN A 90 -19.10 30.17 9.03
CA GLN A 90 -20.29 30.12 8.17
C GLN A 90 -21.55 30.66 8.86
N ILE A 91 -21.41 31.08 10.12
CA ILE A 91 -22.40 31.80 10.93
C ILE A 91 -21.96 33.26 11.00
#